data_AF-A0A842CWC3-F1
#
_entry.id   AF-A0A842CWC3-F1
#
_cell.length_a   1.000
_cell.length_b   1.000
_cell.length_c   1.000
_cell.angle_alpha   90.00
_cell.angle_beta   90.00
_cell.angle_gamma   90.00
#
_symmetry.space_group_name_H-M   'P 1'
#
loop_
_entity.id
_entity.type
_entity.pdbx_description
1 polymer ?
#
loop_
_entity_poly.entity_id
_entity_poly.type
_entity_poly.pdbx_seq_one_letter_code
_entity_poly.pdbx_strand_id
1 'polypeptide(L)'
;MKKAALACIALLTLALTACAQPNAQSSEPTIDPKIPTNQPLTIYQATDIHYLSNTLTDGKEAFQTYLATGDGKQQNYITEITDAFVQDVIQKKPDVLVLSGDITNNGEKVSHEEMAKKLAKIEKAGVQTYVVPGNHDVLNPYARKFKGDEQLKAKDITAEEFAEIYHQSGYDEAVMRDDSTLSYLATPSADTWLLMLDTAEYDNNKQFGAPETNGYISTQTFAWIQQCMDLAKKHGAQLITVTHHNLMDHSELLNHGFTIVQNKEAVSLFAKNDVVLNLSGHVHIQDIQKKTVDGKTIFDVATSSMAMYPQQYGVIQYTPNQGLSYKTARVDVEKYARDTNSKDPNLLHFQQYSKDYFGQFSYTKSLSELFQKGKYDPDDVEQMAKTMETANFAYFTGDKGFLKDIEKSPGYALWQKADGEFLTKYIDTIVKNRDKNDVSLVIPESR
;
A
#
# COMPACT_ATOMS: atom_id res chain seq x y z
N MET A 1 -55.06 47.32 -25.38
CA MET A 1 -55.54 48.27 -24.35
C MET A 1 -56.64 47.61 -23.52
N LYS A 2 -56.47 47.65 -22.19
CA LYS A 2 -57.44 47.38 -21.10
C LYS A 2 -58.09 45.99 -21.04
N LYS A 3 -57.80 45.28 -19.94
CA LYS A 3 -58.73 44.98 -18.81
C LYS A 3 -57.91 44.19 -17.77
N ALA A 4 -57.68 44.78 -16.58
CA ALA A 4 -58.43 44.54 -15.34
C ALA A 4 -58.03 43.18 -14.70
N ALA A 5 -57.76 43.02 -13.40
CA ALA A 5 -58.06 43.82 -12.23
C ALA A 5 -57.12 43.43 -11.06
N LEU A 6 -57.00 44.35 -10.10
CA LEU A 6 -56.51 44.16 -8.73
C LEU A 6 -57.15 42.92 -8.05
N ALA A 7 -56.39 42.23 -7.19
CA ALA A 7 -56.81 41.95 -5.82
C ALA A 7 -55.69 41.32 -4.96
N CYS A 8 -55.41 42.01 -3.84
CA CYS A 8 -55.23 41.53 -2.48
C CYS A 8 -54.13 40.51 -2.13
N ILE A 9 -53.17 41.05 -1.37
CA ILE A 9 -52.29 40.42 -0.40
C ILE A 9 -53.07 39.50 0.54
N ALA A 10 -52.66 38.24 0.63
CA ALA A 10 -52.93 37.35 1.76
C ALA A 10 -51.66 36.56 2.07
N LEU A 11 -51.12 36.80 3.26
CA LEU A 11 -50.09 35.97 3.90
C LEU A 11 -50.62 34.54 4.02
N LEU A 12 -49.98 33.62 3.29
CA LEU A 12 -50.16 32.18 3.46
C LEU A 12 -48.88 31.60 4.06
N THR A 13 -48.91 31.44 5.37
CA THR A 13 -48.11 30.48 6.12
C THR A 13 -48.37 29.09 5.55
N LEU A 14 -47.50 28.61 4.66
CA LEU A 14 -47.48 27.22 4.24
C LEU A 14 -46.75 26.41 5.31
N ALA A 15 -47.54 25.73 6.13
CA ALA A 15 -47.10 24.57 6.89
C ALA A 15 -46.62 23.51 5.88
N LEU A 16 -45.30 23.41 5.70
CA LEU A 16 -44.68 22.25 5.09
C LEU A 16 -44.80 21.11 6.11
N THR A 17 -45.89 20.34 6.01
CA THR A 17 -45.93 19.00 6.57
C THR A 17 -44.90 18.17 5.83
N ALA A 18 -43.69 18.10 6.40
CA ALA A 18 -42.74 17.08 6.05
C ALA A 18 -43.41 15.73 6.30
N CYS A 19 -43.75 15.01 5.23
CA CYS A 19 -43.93 13.58 5.31
C CYS A 19 -42.56 13.00 5.67
N ALA A 20 -42.28 12.91 6.96
CA ALA A 20 -41.24 12.03 7.47
C ALA A 20 -41.63 10.62 7.03
N GLN A 21 -40.96 10.10 6.01
CA GLN A 21 -40.92 8.66 5.82
C GLN A 21 -40.38 8.08 7.14
N PRO A 22 -41.04 7.05 7.70
CA PRO A 22 -40.49 6.38 8.85
C PRO A 22 -39.10 5.88 8.45
N ASN A 23 -38.08 6.29 9.21
CA ASN A 23 -36.75 5.70 9.20
C ASN A 23 -36.95 4.19 9.07
N ALA A 24 -36.63 3.63 7.90
CA ALA A 24 -36.35 2.22 7.83
C ALA A 24 -35.20 2.03 8.80
N GLN A 25 -35.47 1.43 9.97
CA GLN A 25 -34.42 0.88 10.80
C GLN A 25 -33.71 -0.11 9.90
N SER A 26 -32.57 0.30 9.33
CA SER A 26 -31.65 -0.61 8.68
C SER A 26 -31.35 -1.67 9.72
N SER A 27 -31.81 -2.90 9.49
CA SER A 27 -31.42 -4.03 10.32
C SER A 27 -29.90 -4.05 10.37
N GLU A 28 -29.34 -4.11 11.57
CA GLU A 28 -27.88 -4.16 11.74
C GLU A 28 -27.30 -5.32 10.92
N PRO A 29 -26.11 -5.15 10.33
CA PRO A 29 -25.50 -6.18 9.51
C PRO A 29 -25.25 -7.45 10.34
N THR A 30 -25.38 -8.60 9.71
CA THR A 30 -25.04 -9.88 10.36
C THR A 30 -23.53 -10.00 10.43
N ILE A 31 -23.01 -10.29 11.62
CA ILE A 31 -21.57 -10.45 11.88
C ILE A 31 -21.31 -11.92 12.22
N ASP A 32 -20.54 -12.60 11.37
CA ASP A 32 -20.22 -14.03 11.50
C ASP A 32 -18.72 -14.27 11.26
N PRO A 33 -17.86 -13.93 12.22
CA PRO A 33 -16.41 -14.03 12.07
C PRO A 33 -15.96 -15.49 12.03
N LYS A 34 -15.03 -15.82 11.11
CA LYS A 34 -14.48 -17.19 11.00
C LYS A 34 -13.63 -17.59 12.22
N ILE A 35 -13.02 -16.62 12.89
CA ILE A 35 -12.19 -16.84 14.08
C ILE A 35 -12.94 -16.37 15.34
N PRO A 36 -13.27 -17.27 16.27
CA PRO A 36 -14.02 -16.93 17.48
C PRO A 36 -13.27 -16.01 18.44
N THR A 37 -13.99 -15.47 19.43
CA THR A 37 -13.41 -14.63 20.49
C THR A 37 -12.33 -15.35 21.30
N ASN A 38 -11.37 -14.58 21.81
CA ASN A 38 -10.19 -15.00 22.56
C ASN A 38 -9.32 -16.01 21.83
N GLN A 39 -9.20 -15.90 20.50
CA GLN A 39 -8.25 -16.68 19.70
C GLN A 39 -7.15 -15.78 19.12
N PRO A 40 -5.90 -16.29 19.00
CA PRO A 40 -4.85 -15.58 18.29
C PRO A 40 -5.20 -15.42 16.81
N LEU A 41 -4.68 -14.37 16.20
CA LEU A 41 -4.85 -14.07 14.78
C LEU A 41 -3.50 -13.69 14.16
N THR A 42 -3.14 -14.34 13.06
CA THR A 42 -1.96 -14.03 12.26
C THR A 42 -2.38 -13.45 10.91
N ILE A 43 -2.00 -12.20 10.65
CA ILE A 43 -2.27 -11.49 9.40
C ILE A 43 -0.96 -11.31 8.65
N TYR A 44 -0.92 -11.70 7.38
CA TYR A 44 0.15 -11.27 6.48
C TYR A 44 -0.32 -10.04 5.71
N GLN A 45 0.51 -9.00 5.62
CA GLN A 45 0.26 -7.82 4.79
C GLN A 45 1.31 -7.77 3.68
N ALA A 46 0.84 -7.74 2.42
CA ALA A 46 1.66 -7.43 1.27
C ALA A 46 1.13 -6.17 0.58
N THR A 47 2.01 -5.46 -0.12
CA THR A 47 1.67 -4.20 -0.80
C THR A 47 2.57 -3.99 -1.99
N ASP A 48 2.11 -3.19 -2.94
CA ASP A 48 2.90 -2.75 -4.09
C ASP A 48 3.55 -3.93 -4.81
N ILE A 49 2.76 -4.99 -5.03
CA ILE A 49 3.19 -6.18 -5.78
C ILE A 49 3.45 -5.78 -7.22
N HIS A 50 2.69 -4.83 -7.76
CA HIS A 50 2.80 -4.38 -9.13
C HIS A 50 2.84 -5.54 -10.13
N TYR A 51 1.94 -6.51 -9.95
CA TYR A 51 1.93 -7.70 -10.77
C TYR A 51 1.71 -7.37 -12.25
N LEU A 52 2.60 -7.85 -13.11
CA LEU A 52 2.44 -7.82 -14.56
C LEU A 52 2.36 -9.27 -15.06
N SER A 53 1.26 -9.61 -15.73
CA SER A 53 1.13 -10.92 -16.36
C SER A 53 2.26 -11.17 -17.38
N ASN A 54 2.90 -12.34 -17.32
CA ASN A 54 3.87 -12.76 -18.34
C ASN A 54 3.26 -12.87 -19.75
N THR A 55 1.92 -12.89 -19.89
CA THR A 55 1.26 -12.85 -21.20
C THR A 55 1.27 -11.46 -21.85
N LEU A 56 1.58 -10.42 -21.07
CA LEU A 56 1.63 -9.02 -21.51
C LEU A 56 3.04 -8.57 -21.89
N THR A 57 4.04 -9.45 -21.87
CA THR A 57 5.41 -9.11 -22.28
C THR A 57 6.05 -10.28 -23.03
N ASP A 58 6.79 -9.98 -24.09
CA ASP A 58 7.67 -10.95 -24.76
C ASP A 58 9.13 -10.84 -24.31
N GLY A 59 9.42 -10.00 -23.31
CA GLY A 59 10.75 -9.82 -22.73
C GLY A 59 11.76 -9.08 -23.62
N LYS A 60 11.35 -8.54 -24.77
CA LYS A 60 12.24 -7.91 -25.75
C LYS A 60 12.44 -6.41 -25.49
N GLU A 61 12.97 -5.71 -26.48
CA GLU A 61 13.43 -4.33 -26.43
C GLU A 61 12.50 -3.38 -25.67
N ALA A 62 11.20 -3.32 -26.02
CA ALA A 62 10.26 -2.43 -25.35
C ALA A 62 10.17 -2.68 -23.83
N PHE A 63 10.18 -3.95 -23.43
CA PHE A 63 10.15 -4.34 -22.02
C PHE A 63 11.50 -4.07 -21.34
N GLN A 64 12.62 -4.34 -22.01
CA GLN A 64 13.95 -4.03 -21.48
C GLN A 64 14.14 -2.53 -21.27
N THR A 65 13.65 -1.69 -22.20
CA THR A 65 13.61 -0.24 -22.02
C THR A 65 12.74 0.14 -20.82
N TYR A 66 11.55 -0.44 -20.68
CA TYR A 66 10.66 -0.21 -19.54
C TYR A 66 11.35 -0.52 -18.20
N LEU A 67 12.06 -1.64 -18.11
CA LEU A 67 12.85 -2.02 -16.93
C LEU A 67 13.97 -1.01 -16.65
N ALA A 68 14.73 -0.62 -17.68
CA ALA A 68 15.86 0.28 -17.55
C ALA A 68 15.47 1.71 -17.15
N THR A 69 14.25 2.15 -17.52
CA THR A 69 13.71 3.46 -17.14
C THR A 69 12.78 3.41 -15.93
N GLY A 70 12.62 2.24 -15.31
CA GLY A 70 11.75 2.03 -14.16
C GLY A 70 12.32 2.58 -12.85
N ASP A 71 11.56 2.40 -11.78
CA ASP A 71 11.83 2.88 -10.42
C ASP A 71 12.52 1.83 -9.53
N GLY A 72 13.09 0.77 -10.12
CA GLY A 72 13.81 -0.28 -9.42
C GLY A 72 12.97 -1.53 -9.09
N LYS A 73 11.69 -1.56 -9.49
CA LYS A 73 10.85 -2.77 -9.45
C LYS A 73 11.43 -3.87 -10.33
N GLN A 74 11.45 -5.09 -9.82
CA GLN A 74 11.97 -6.29 -10.50
C GLN A 74 10.89 -6.94 -11.37
N GLN A 75 10.32 -6.16 -12.29
CA GLN A 75 9.24 -6.58 -13.18
C GLN A 75 9.64 -7.77 -14.07
N ASN A 76 10.94 -7.99 -14.30
CA ASN A 76 11.46 -9.14 -15.03
C ASN A 76 11.30 -10.49 -14.30
N TYR A 77 11.06 -10.49 -12.98
CA TYR A 77 10.77 -11.69 -12.18
C TYR A 77 9.49 -11.56 -11.35
N ILE A 78 8.61 -10.59 -11.66
CA ILE A 78 7.48 -10.32 -10.77
C ILE A 78 6.50 -11.49 -10.66
N THR A 79 6.40 -12.31 -11.72
CA THR A 79 5.59 -13.53 -11.67
C THR A 79 6.17 -14.54 -10.70
N GLU A 80 7.48 -14.78 -10.72
CA GLU A 80 8.15 -15.72 -9.82
C GLU A 80 8.16 -15.23 -8.38
N ILE A 81 8.35 -13.92 -8.16
CA ILE A 81 8.23 -13.30 -6.83
C ILE A 81 6.82 -13.51 -6.28
N THR A 82 5.80 -13.22 -7.09
CA THR A 82 4.39 -13.37 -6.68
C THR A 82 4.03 -14.82 -6.43
N ASP A 83 4.45 -15.75 -7.30
CA ASP A 83 4.18 -17.18 -7.13
C ASP A 83 4.89 -17.77 -5.92
N ALA A 84 6.13 -17.32 -5.64
CA ALA A 84 6.84 -17.68 -4.41
C ALA A 84 6.10 -17.19 -3.16
N PHE A 85 5.58 -15.96 -3.18
CA PHE A 85 4.78 -15.44 -2.06
C PHE A 85 3.48 -16.21 -1.87
N VAL A 86 2.75 -16.49 -2.96
CA VAL A 86 1.52 -17.30 -2.93
C VAL A 86 1.81 -18.69 -2.36
N GLN A 87 2.93 -19.32 -2.77
CA GLN A 87 3.36 -20.59 -2.21
C GLN A 87 3.64 -20.49 -0.70
N ASP A 88 4.35 -19.45 -0.27
CA ASP A 88 4.65 -19.20 1.14
C ASP A 88 3.38 -19.04 1.98
N VAL A 89 2.39 -18.26 1.51
CA VAL A 89 1.10 -18.08 2.18
C VAL A 89 0.36 -19.41 2.30
N ILE A 90 0.28 -20.20 1.22
CA ILE A 90 -0.39 -21.51 1.23
C ILE A 90 0.29 -22.50 2.18
N GLN A 91 1.63 -22.46 2.28
CA GLN A 91 2.40 -23.37 3.14
C GLN A 91 2.35 -22.95 4.61
N LYS A 92 2.50 -21.65 4.90
CA LYS A 92 2.55 -21.11 6.26
C LYS A 92 1.16 -20.94 6.87
N LYS A 93 0.12 -20.80 6.03
CA LYS A 93 -1.30 -20.67 6.41
C LYS A 93 -1.52 -19.61 7.50
N PRO A 94 -1.21 -18.33 7.25
CA PRO A 94 -1.73 -17.28 8.13
C PRO A 94 -3.27 -17.34 8.12
N ASP A 95 -3.89 -16.78 9.14
CA ASP A 95 -5.35 -16.73 9.21
C ASP A 95 -5.92 -15.77 8.15
N VAL A 96 -5.18 -14.70 7.87
CA VAL A 96 -5.55 -13.63 6.94
C VAL A 96 -4.37 -13.19 6.08
N LEU A 97 -4.63 -12.89 4.81
CA LEU A 97 -3.78 -12.13 3.90
C LEU A 97 -4.46 -10.82 3.50
N VAL A 98 -3.76 -9.70 3.69
CA VAL A 98 -4.16 -8.37 3.25
C VAL A 98 -3.27 -7.92 2.09
N LEU A 99 -3.87 -7.44 0.99
CA LEU A 99 -3.18 -6.65 -0.04
C LEU A 99 -3.58 -5.18 0.06
N SER A 100 -2.66 -4.31 0.45
CA SER A 100 -2.91 -2.87 0.69
C SER A 100 -2.62 -1.99 -0.53
N GLY A 101 -3.09 -2.40 -1.71
CA GLY A 101 -2.98 -1.62 -2.95
C GLY A 101 -1.76 -1.90 -3.81
N ASP A 102 -1.78 -1.26 -4.98
CA ASP A 102 -0.86 -1.45 -6.11
C ASP A 102 -0.62 -2.92 -6.40
N ILE A 103 -1.74 -3.60 -6.60
CA ILE A 103 -1.78 -5.04 -6.84
C ILE A 103 -1.17 -5.35 -8.22
N THR A 104 -1.42 -4.48 -9.20
CA THR A 104 -0.96 -4.62 -10.59
C THR A 104 0.04 -3.54 -11.00
N ASN A 105 0.79 -3.80 -12.07
CA ASN A 105 1.80 -2.87 -12.57
C ASN A 105 1.19 -1.52 -12.99
N ASN A 106 0.21 -1.54 -13.89
CA ASN A 106 -0.53 -0.34 -14.30
C ASN A 106 -2.00 -0.65 -14.64
N GLY A 107 -2.66 -1.48 -13.82
CA GLY A 107 -4.11 -1.69 -13.90
C GLY A 107 -4.54 -2.62 -15.04
N GLU A 108 -3.63 -3.44 -15.58
CA GLU A 108 -3.97 -4.32 -16.69
C GLU A 108 -4.99 -5.39 -16.26
N LYS A 109 -6.12 -5.47 -16.97
CA LYS A 109 -7.21 -6.42 -16.65
C LYS A 109 -6.73 -7.86 -16.54
N VAL A 110 -5.82 -8.28 -17.41
CA VAL A 110 -5.26 -9.65 -17.38
C VAL A 110 -4.45 -9.89 -16.10
N SER A 111 -3.67 -8.91 -15.65
CA SER A 111 -2.92 -8.99 -14.40
C SER A 111 -3.87 -9.09 -13.20
N HIS A 112 -4.96 -8.32 -13.18
CA HIS A 112 -5.99 -8.41 -12.14
C HIS A 112 -6.64 -9.80 -12.09
N GLU A 113 -7.10 -10.31 -13.24
CA GLU A 113 -7.74 -11.63 -13.33
C GLU A 113 -6.80 -12.77 -12.92
N GLU A 114 -5.51 -12.68 -13.25
CA GLU A 114 -4.51 -13.65 -12.83
C GLU A 114 -4.21 -13.57 -11.33
N MET A 115 -4.14 -12.36 -10.76
CA MET A 115 -3.99 -12.20 -9.31
C MET A 115 -5.20 -12.75 -8.56
N ALA A 116 -6.42 -12.47 -9.01
CA ALA A 116 -7.63 -13.03 -8.39
C ALA A 116 -7.63 -14.57 -8.38
N LYS A 117 -7.15 -15.21 -9.47
CA LYS A 117 -6.96 -16.67 -9.50
C LYS A 117 -5.91 -17.16 -8.49
N LYS A 118 -4.86 -16.38 -8.22
CA LYS A 118 -3.86 -16.70 -7.19
C LYS A 118 -4.46 -16.57 -5.79
N LEU A 119 -5.23 -15.51 -5.51
CA LEU A 119 -5.94 -15.32 -4.24
C LEU A 119 -6.99 -16.41 -3.99
N ALA A 120 -7.74 -16.83 -5.02
CA ALA A 120 -8.69 -17.94 -4.90
C ALA A 120 -8.01 -19.28 -4.50
N LYS A 121 -6.75 -19.50 -4.88
CA LYS A 121 -5.97 -20.67 -4.41
C LYS A 121 -5.59 -20.55 -2.94
N ILE A 122 -5.30 -19.34 -2.47
CA ILE A 122 -5.00 -19.03 -1.07
C ILE A 122 -6.25 -19.25 -0.20
N GLU A 123 -7.40 -18.72 -0.63
CA GLU A 123 -8.71 -18.97 0.00
C GLU A 123 -9.02 -20.47 0.11
N LYS A 124 -8.84 -21.22 -0.97
CA LYS A 124 -9.02 -22.67 -0.98
C LYS A 124 -8.09 -23.41 -0.01
N ALA A 125 -6.94 -22.82 0.35
CA ALA A 125 -6.02 -23.36 1.35
C ALA A 125 -6.43 -23.05 2.81
N GLY A 126 -7.49 -22.25 3.00
CA GLY A 126 -8.07 -21.88 4.29
C GLY A 126 -7.64 -20.52 4.83
N VAL A 127 -7.05 -19.66 4.00
CA VAL A 127 -6.57 -18.33 4.38
C VAL A 127 -7.56 -17.28 3.87
N GLN A 128 -8.08 -16.42 4.74
CA GLN A 128 -8.97 -15.33 4.35
C GLN A 128 -8.17 -14.23 3.62
N THR A 129 -8.71 -13.66 2.55
CA THR A 129 -8.03 -12.65 1.73
C THR A 129 -8.84 -11.36 1.68
N TYR A 130 -8.16 -10.22 1.83
CA TYR A 130 -8.77 -8.90 1.77
C TYR A 130 -7.89 -7.97 0.93
N VAL A 131 -8.49 -7.25 -0.01
CA VAL A 131 -7.76 -6.34 -0.89
C VAL A 131 -8.40 -4.96 -0.93
N VAL A 132 -7.59 -3.94 -1.17
CA VAL A 132 -7.99 -2.59 -1.60
C VAL A 132 -7.13 -2.18 -2.78
N PRO A 133 -7.60 -1.30 -3.69
CA PRO A 133 -6.78 -0.82 -4.79
C PRO A 133 -5.70 0.16 -4.31
N GLY A 134 -4.63 0.27 -5.10
CA GLY A 134 -3.73 1.43 -5.06
C GLY A 134 -3.91 2.33 -6.26
N ASN A 135 -3.05 3.34 -6.39
CA ASN A 135 -3.19 4.35 -7.43
C ASN A 135 -2.86 3.82 -8.84
N HIS A 136 -2.27 2.62 -8.95
CA HIS A 136 -1.99 1.97 -10.23
C HIS A 136 -3.11 1.06 -10.75
N ASP A 137 -4.11 0.70 -9.94
CA ASP A 137 -4.99 -0.43 -10.24
C ASP A 137 -6.22 -0.07 -11.09
N VAL A 138 -6.85 1.08 -10.84
CA VAL A 138 -8.18 1.39 -11.40
C VAL A 138 -8.11 2.52 -12.43
N LEU A 139 -8.83 2.35 -13.54
CA LEU A 139 -8.95 3.31 -14.66
C LEU A 139 -7.61 3.80 -15.23
N ASN A 140 -6.53 3.02 -15.06
CA ASN A 140 -5.17 3.48 -15.33
C ASN A 140 -4.89 3.60 -16.85
N PRO A 141 -4.63 4.82 -17.38
CA PRO A 141 -4.33 5.02 -18.80
C PRO A 141 -2.95 4.47 -19.22
N TYR A 142 -2.11 4.07 -18.27
CA TYR A 142 -0.78 3.49 -18.49
C TYR A 142 -0.79 1.96 -18.64
N ALA A 143 -1.94 1.29 -18.62
CA ALA A 143 -2.01 -0.14 -18.92
C ALA A 143 -1.37 -0.48 -20.28
N ARG A 144 -0.29 -1.28 -20.28
CA ARG A 144 0.46 -1.65 -21.49
C ARG A 144 0.71 -3.15 -21.60
N LYS A 145 0.96 -3.59 -22.83
CA LYS A 145 1.65 -4.84 -23.16
C LYS A 145 2.86 -4.54 -24.03
N PHE A 146 3.91 -5.33 -23.90
CA PHE A 146 5.20 -5.14 -24.54
C PHE A 146 5.40 -6.22 -25.62
N LYS A 147 5.69 -5.80 -26.85
CA LYS A 147 5.90 -6.71 -27.98
C LYS A 147 6.97 -6.16 -28.91
N GLY A 148 8.08 -6.88 -29.05
CA GLY A 148 9.21 -6.40 -29.85
C GLY A 148 9.77 -5.09 -29.29
N ASP A 149 9.73 -4.04 -30.11
CA ASP A 149 10.16 -2.67 -29.83
C ASP A 149 9.00 -1.72 -29.48
N GLU A 150 7.76 -2.22 -29.40
CA GLU A 150 6.57 -1.40 -29.14
C GLU A 150 5.92 -1.65 -27.76
N GLN A 151 5.40 -0.56 -27.17
CA GLN A 151 4.43 -0.60 -26.07
C GLN A 151 3.02 -0.40 -26.62
N LEU A 152 2.17 -1.42 -26.49
CA LEU A 152 0.80 -1.41 -26.98
C LEU A 152 -0.17 -1.20 -25.82
N LYS A 153 -1.26 -0.47 -26.04
CA LYS A 153 -2.31 -0.28 -25.03
C LYS A 153 -2.91 -1.63 -24.62
N ALA A 154 -3.00 -1.88 -23.32
CA ALA A 154 -3.76 -2.99 -22.75
C ALA A 154 -5.11 -2.49 -22.23
N LYS A 155 -6.05 -3.41 -22.01
CA LYS A 155 -7.32 -3.09 -21.35
C LYS A 155 -7.07 -2.95 -19.85
N ASP A 156 -7.59 -1.88 -19.28
CA ASP A 156 -7.68 -1.65 -17.84
C ASP A 156 -9.08 -1.98 -17.29
N ILE A 157 -9.33 -1.70 -16.01
CA ILE A 157 -10.61 -2.01 -15.34
C ILE A 157 -11.25 -0.78 -14.67
N THR A 158 -12.58 -0.82 -14.50
CA THR A 158 -13.32 0.13 -13.66
C THR A 158 -13.31 -0.28 -12.18
N ALA A 159 -13.79 0.60 -11.30
CA ALA A 159 -13.93 0.28 -9.87
C ALA A 159 -14.93 -0.89 -9.65
N GLU A 160 -16.02 -0.93 -10.41
CA GLU A 160 -16.98 -2.04 -10.36
C GLU A 160 -16.35 -3.35 -10.83
N GLU A 161 -15.57 -3.33 -11.92
CA GLU A 161 -14.82 -4.50 -12.39
C GLU A 161 -13.77 -4.92 -11.33
N PHE A 162 -13.16 -4.01 -10.57
CA PHE A 162 -12.26 -4.36 -9.46
C PHE A 162 -13.00 -5.14 -8.37
N ALA A 163 -14.14 -4.62 -7.89
CA ALA A 163 -14.94 -5.31 -6.89
C ALA A 163 -15.47 -6.66 -7.38
N GLU A 164 -15.82 -6.79 -8.67
CA GLU A 164 -16.25 -8.05 -9.28
C GLU A 164 -15.09 -9.06 -9.38
N ILE A 165 -13.91 -8.63 -9.84
CA ILE A 165 -12.75 -9.51 -10.00
C ILE A 165 -12.28 -10.03 -8.64
N TYR A 166 -12.27 -9.17 -7.62
CA TYR A 166 -11.82 -9.51 -6.27
C TYR A 166 -12.96 -9.83 -5.30
N HIS A 167 -14.13 -10.21 -5.80
CA HIS A 167 -15.34 -10.35 -4.98
C HIS A 167 -15.14 -11.30 -3.76
N GLN A 168 -14.42 -12.40 -3.96
CA GLN A 168 -14.09 -13.37 -2.89
C GLN A 168 -13.05 -12.86 -1.89
N SER A 169 -12.30 -11.82 -2.24
CA SER A 169 -11.24 -11.24 -1.42
C SER A 169 -11.72 -10.01 -0.66
N GLY A 170 -12.82 -10.19 0.09
CA GLY A 170 -13.37 -9.21 1.02
C GLY A 170 -14.72 -8.62 0.63
N TYR A 171 -14.96 -8.31 -0.64
CA TYR A 171 -16.16 -7.55 -1.04
C TYR A 171 -17.50 -8.29 -0.82
N ASP A 172 -17.53 -9.61 -1.03
CA ASP A 172 -18.71 -10.45 -0.74
C ASP A 172 -18.90 -10.70 0.76
N GLU A 173 -17.80 -10.69 1.53
CA GLU A 173 -17.78 -10.96 2.97
C GLU A 173 -17.90 -9.67 3.81
N ALA A 174 -17.96 -8.51 3.16
CA ALA A 174 -18.01 -7.21 3.82
C ALA A 174 -19.30 -7.03 4.63
N VAL A 175 -19.19 -6.68 5.90
CA VAL A 175 -20.35 -6.38 6.74
C VAL A 175 -20.92 -4.99 6.47
N MET A 176 -20.08 -4.07 5.96
CA MET A 176 -20.45 -2.74 5.50
C MET A 176 -19.56 -2.33 4.33
N ARG A 177 -20.11 -1.61 3.36
CA ARG A 177 -19.37 -1.03 2.23
C ARG A 177 -19.62 0.47 2.17
N ASP A 178 -18.62 1.24 1.75
CA ASP A 178 -18.82 2.65 1.41
C ASP A 178 -19.48 2.73 0.04
N ASP A 179 -20.46 3.63 -0.12
CA ASP A 179 -21.18 3.77 -1.38
C ASP A 179 -20.39 4.59 -2.43
N SER A 180 -19.37 5.34 -1.98
CA SER A 180 -18.58 6.23 -2.84
C SER A 180 -17.21 5.72 -3.24
N THR A 181 -16.71 4.66 -2.60
CA THR A 181 -15.35 4.15 -2.82
C THR A 181 -15.34 2.63 -2.78
N LEU A 182 -14.19 2.00 -3.08
CA LEU A 182 -13.99 0.57 -2.89
C LEU A 182 -13.69 0.18 -1.43
N SER A 183 -14.03 1.04 -0.46
CA SER A 183 -13.83 0.79 0.98
C SER A 183 -14.87 -0.15 1.57
N TYR A 184 -14.47 -0.95 2.56
CA TYR A 184 -15.36 -1.86 3.27
C TYR A 184 -14.85 -2.25 4.67
N LEU A 185 -15.75 -2.75 5.50
CA LEU A 185 -15.47 -3.31 6.81
C LEU A 185 -15.54 -4.83 6.74
N ALA A 186 -14.48 -5.50 7.16
CA ALA A 186 -14.39 -6.96 7.23
C ALA A 186 -14.15 -7.44 8.67
N THR A 187 -14.68 -8.63 8.98
CA THR A 187 -14.69 -9.19 10.34
C THR A 187 -14.03 -10.58 10.38
N PRO A 188 -12.73 -10.71 10.04
CA PRO A 188 -12.07 -12.02 9.97
C PRO A 188 -12.05 -12.76 11.32
N SER A 189 -12.04 -12.02 12.43
CA SER A 189 -12.17 -12.55 13.79
C SER A 189 -13.17 -11.77 14.62
N ALA A 190 -13.62 -12.35 15.73
CA ALA A 190 -14.55 -11.69 16.64
C ALA A 190 -13.92 -10.48 17.35
N ASP A 191 -12.63 -10.53 17.64
CA ASP A 191 -11.94 -9.51 18.46
C ASP A 191 -11.14 -8.50 17.63
N THR A 192 -10.84 -8.80 16.36
CA THR A 192 -10.03 -7.94 15.49
C THR A 192 -10.65 -7.83 14.10
N TRP A 193 -11.10 -6.64 13.76
CA TRP A 193 -11.73 -6.31 12.49
C TRP A 193 -10.78 -5.49 11.62
N LEU A 194 -11.03 -5.52 10.30
CA LEU A 194 -10.25 -4.79 9.32
C LEU A 194 -11.12 -3.71 8.69
N LEU A 195 -10.70 -2.46 8.81
CA LEU A 195 -11.29 -1.35 8.08
C LEU A 195 -10.42 -1.09 6.84
N MET A 196 -10.91 -1.60 5.70
CA MET A 196 -10.23 -1.60 4.41
C MET A 196 -10.60 -0.34 3.65
N LEU A 197 -9.66 0.59 3.48
CA LEU A 197 -9.92 1.92 2.93
C LEU A 197 -9.31 2.08 1.54
N ASP A 198 -10.18 2.25 0.55
CA ASP A 198 -9.81 2.78 -0.76
C ASP A 198 -9.51 4.28 -0.60
N THR A 199 -8.24 4.61 -0.82
CA THR A 199 -7.72 5.98 -0.75
C THR A 199 -7.29 6.49 -2.12
N ALA A 200 -7.39 5.67 -3.16
CA ALA A 200 -6.91 6.01 -4.49
C ALA A 200 -7.89 6.93 -5.21
N GLU A 201 -7.37 7.97 -5.84
CA GLU A 201 -8.14 8.78 -6.79
C GLU A 201 -7.94 8.21 -8.20
N TYR A 202 -9.05 7.87 -8.89
CA TYR A 202 -8.96 7.29 -10.24
C TYR A 202 -10.02 7.80 -11.23
N ASP A 203 -11.03 8.53 -10.77
CA ASP A 203 -12.12 9.01 -11.63
C ASP A 203 -11.64 9.93 -12.75
N ASN A 204 -10.61 10.74 -12.48
CA ASN A 204 -10.05 11.69 -13.44
C ASN A 204 -8.89 11.13 -14.26
N ASN A 205 -8.45 9.89 -14.01
CA ASN A 205 -7.28 9.28 -14.67
C ASN A 205 -7.39 9.32 -16.21
N LYS A 206 -8.59 9.05 -16.74
CA LYS A 206 -8.84 9.10 -18.18
C LYS A 206 -8.79 10.51 -18.77
N GLN A 207 -9.26 11.49 -18.00
CA GLN A 207 -9.23 12.90 -18.41
C GLN A 207 -7.80 13.45 -18.38
N PHE A 208 -7.02 13.10 -17.35
CA PHE A 208 -5.64 13.54 -17.20
C PHE A 208 -4.66 12.79 -18.10
N GLY A 209 -5.02 11.57 -18.53
CA GLY A 209 -4.14 10.73 -19.32
C GLY A 209 -2.98 10.12 -18.52
N ALA A 210 -3.00 10.27 -17.19
CA ALA A 210 -2.08 9.69 -16.23
C ALA A 210 -2.86 9.23 -14.98
N PRO A 211 -2.40 8.21 -14.24
CA PRO A 211 -2.93 7.91 -12.92
C PRO A 211 -2.64 9.06 -11.95
N GLU A 212 -3.64 9.49 -11.18
CA GLU A 212 -3.45 10.35 -10.03
C GLU A 212 -2.61 9.61 -8.98
N THR A 213 -1.75 10.33 -8.25
CA THR A 213 -0.89 9.73 -7.21
C THR A 213 -1.31 10.13 -5.80
N ASN A 214 -2.30 11.01 -5.65
CA ASN A 214 -2.72 11.50 -4.35
C ASN A 214 -3.66 10.50 -3.66
N GLY A 215 -3.57 10.47 -2.34
CA GLY A 215 -4.50 9.74 -1.48
C GLY A 215 -5.54 10.67 -0.88
N TYR A 216 -6.82 10.32 -0.97
CA TYR A 216 -7.91 11.17 -0.50
C TYR A 216 -8.95 10.37 0.30
N ILE A 217 -9.53 11.01 1.33
CA ILE A 217 -10.71 10.51 2.05
C ILE A 217 -11.76 11.61 2.04
N SER A 218 -12.92 11.31 1.44
CA SER A 218 -14.03 12.24 1.34
C SER A 218 -14.73 12.47 2.67
N THR A 219 -15.50 13.56 2.79
CA THR A 219 -16.33 13.80 3.98
C THR A 219 -17.38 12.70 4.17
N GLN A 220 -17.92 12.16 3.07
CA GLN A 220 -18.88 11.06 3.06
C GLN A 220 -18.22 9.78 3.59
N THR A 221 -17.04 9.45 3.07
CA THR A 221 -16.26 8.29 3.52
C THR A 221 -15.84 8.43 4.98
N PHE A 222 -15.48 9.62 5.47
CA PHE A 222 -15.24 9.83 6.90
C PHE A 222 -16.47 9.56 7.78
N ALA A 223 -17.66 9.96 7.33
CA ALA A 223 -18.89 9.67 8.04
C ALA A 223 -19.17 8.16 8.08
N TRP A 224 -18.94 7.46 6.98
CA TRP A 224 -19.05 6.00 6.89
C TRP A 224 -18.01 5.28 7.77
N ILE A 225 -16.76 5.77 7.80
CA ILE A 225 -15.70 5.28 8.70
C ILE A 225 -16.14 5.37 10.16
N GLN A 226 -16.73 6.49 10.59
CA GLN A 226 -17.22 6.62 11.96
C GLN A 226 -18.34 5.61 12.26
N GLN A 227 -19.23 5.32 11.32
CA GLN A 227 -20.25 4.27 11.49
C GLN A 227 -19.61 2.88 11.66
N CYS A 228 -18.57 2.56 10.90
CA CYS A 228 -17.81 1.32 11.04
C CYS A 228 -17.15 1.21 12.43
N MET A 229 -16.57 2.30 12.91
CA MET A 229 -15.95 2.38 14.24
C MET A 229 -16.97 2.21 15.36
N ASP A 230 -18.14 2.85 15.23
CA ASP A 230 -19.24 2.70 16.19
C ASP A 230 -19.74 1.25 16.25
N LEU A 231 -19.83 0.58 15.09
CA LEU A 231 -20.20 -0.83 15.01
C LEU A 231 -19.15 -1.74 15.65
N ALA A 232 -17.86 -1.56 15.34
CA ALA A 232 -16.78 -2.35 15.95
C ALA A 232 -16.77 -2.19 17.47
N LYS A 233 -16.91 -0.95 17.96
CA LYS A 233 -17.00 -0.64 19.40
C LYS A 233 -18.20 -1.29 20.07
N LYS A 234 -19.36 -1.32 19.40
CA LYS A 234 -20.55 -2.01 19.90
C LYS A 234 -20.31 -3.51 20.10
N HIS A 235 -19.49 -4.11 19.24
CA HIS A 235 -19.13 -5.53 19.28
C HIS A 235 -17.86 -5.81 20.12
N GLY A 236 -17.23 -4.79 20.70
CA GLY A 236 -16.00 -4.95 21.47
C GLY A 236 -14.79 -5.38 20.63
N ALA A 237 -14.85 -5.20 19.31
CA ALA A 237 -13.77 -5.55 18.40
C ALA A 237 -12.78 -4.40 18.25
N GLN A 238 -11.48 -4.72 18.28
CA GLN A 238 -10.43 -3.79 17.90
C GLN A 238 -10.37 -3.64 16.38
N LEU A 239 -10.10 -2.42 15.89
CA LEU A 239 -9.88 -2.16 14.47
C LEU A 239 -8.41 -2.03 14.12
N ILE A 240 -8.02 -2.68 13.03
CA ILE A 240 -6.82 -2.38 12.26
C ILE A 240 -7.28 -1.70 10.96
N THR A 241 -6.74 -0.52 10.67
CA THR A 241 -7.02 0.17 9.41
C THR A 241 -6.02 -0.24 8.35
N VAL A 242 -6.47 -0.33 7.10
CA VAL A 242 -5.63 -0.65 5.94
C VAL A 242 -5.86 0.42 4.90
N THR A 243 -4.81 1.08 4.47
CA THR A 243 -4.82 2.11 3.41
C THR A 243 -3.73 1.77 2.40
N HIS A 244 -3.86 2.23 1.15
CA HIS A 244 -2.72 2.19 0.23
C HIS A 244 -1.75 3.34 0.52
N HIS A 245 -2.25 4.57 0.46
CA HIS A 245 -1.52 5.78 0.82
C HIS A 245 -1.21 5.81 2.33
N ASN A 246 -0.15 6.50 2.70
CA ASN A 246 0.26 6.55 4.10
C ASN A 246 -0.69 7.40 4.95
N LEU A 247 -0.93 6.95 6.18
CA LEU A 247 -1.65 7.73 7.20
C LEU A 247 -0.75 8.81 7.81
N MET A 248 0.57 8.63 7.80
CA MET A 248 1.55 9.58 8.32
C MET A 248 2.69 9.81 7.33
N ASP A 249 3.42 10.92 7.48
CA ASP A 249 4.60 11.18 6.66
C ASP A 249 5.73 10.20 7.04
N HIS A 250 6.02 9.25 6.17
CA HIS A 250 7.19 8.35 6.28
C HIS A 250 8.48 8.96 5.69
N SER A 251 8.36 10.12 5.06
CA SER A 251 9.46 10.91 4.56
C SER A 251 9.13 12.39 4.67
N GLU A 252 10.03 13.17 5.27
CA GLU A 252 9.91 14.64 5.27
C GLU A 252 10.06 15.26 3.87
N LEU A 253 10.58 14.48 2.91
CA LEU A 253 10.85 14.92 1.54
C LEU A 253 9.87 14.33 0.51
N LEU A 254 9.32 13.14 0.79
CA LEU A 254 8.40 12.40 -0.07
C LEU A 254 7.07 12.18 0.68
N ASN A 255 6.31 13.27 0.88
CA ASN A 255 4.98 13.21 1.50
C ASN A 255 3.86 13.63 0.55
N HIS A 256 4.10 14.60 -0.34
CA HIS A 256 3.11 15.00 -1.33
C HIS A 256 2.90 13.89 -2.36
N GLY A 257 1.65 13.46 -2.54
CA GLY A 257 1.32 12.31 -3.37
C GLY A 257 1.70 10.96 -2.74
N PHE A 258 2.05 10.92 -1.45
CA PHE A 258 2.33 9.67 -0.73
C PHE A 258 1.45 9.53 0.51
N THR A 259 1.38 10.60 1.31
CA THR A 259 0.51 10.66 2.47
C THR A 259 -0.89 11.13 2.09
N ILE A 260 -1.91 10.54 2.70
CA ILE A 260 -3.32 10.94 2.53
C ILE A 260 -3.46 12.44 2.80
N VAL A 261 -4.16 13.16 1.92
CA VAL A 261 -4.31 14.62 2.02
C VAL A 261 -5.01 15.03 3.32
N GLN A 262 -5.99 14.23 3.79
CA GLN A 262 -6.71 14.43 5.05
C GLN A 262 -6.08 13.65 6.23
N ASN A 263 -4.75 13.45 6.23
CA ASN A 263 -4.08 12.64 7.25
C ASN A 263 -4.32 13.12 8.69
N LYS A 264 -4.42 14.43 8.95
CA LYS A 264 -4.60 14.97 10.29
C LYS A 264 -5.98 14.63 10.83
N GLU A 265 -7.00 14.77 9.99
CA GLU A 265 -8.38 14.41 10.27
C GLU A 265 -8.49 12.90 10.50
N ALA A 266 -7.90 12.08 9.64
CA ALA A 266 -7.88 10.62 9.77
C ALA A 266 -7.20 10.16 11.07
N VAL A 267 -5.97 10.62 11.34
CA VAL A 267 -5.27 10.29 12.59
C VAL A 267 -6.08 10.72 13.83
N SER A 268 -6.69 11.91 13.80
CA SER A 268 -7.48 12.38 14.94
C SER A 268 -8.73 11.52 15.16
N LEU A 269 -9.44 11.17 14.07
CA LEU A 269 -10.61 10.29 14.11
C LEU A 269 -10.25 8.89 14.62
N PHE A 270 -9.16 8.33 14.11
CA PHE A 270 -8.70 6.98 14.44
C PHE A 270 -8.27 6.90 15.90
N ALA A 271 -7.52 7.90 16.39
CA ALA A 271 -7.11 7.97 17.79
C ALA A 271 -8.33 8.06 18.71
N LYS A 272 -9.28 8.95 18.39
CA LYS A 272 -10.50 9.12 19.19
C LYS A 272 -11.28 7.80 19.35
N ASN A 273 -11.25 6.94 18.33
CA ASN A 273 -11.93 5.65 18.29
C ASN A 273 -11.02 4.45 18.61
N ASP A 274 -9.90 4.66 19.31
CA ASP A 274 -9.04 3.60 19.85
C ASP A 274 -8.38 2.70 18.79
N VAL A 275 -8.27 3.18 17.54
CA VAL A 275 -7.44 2.52 16.52
C VAL A 275 -5.97 2.77 16.85
N VAL A 276 -5.19 1.69 16.92
CA VAL A 276 -3.77 1.75 17.30
C VAL A 276 -2.82 1.40 16.16
N LEU A 277 -3.30 0.82 15.06
CA LEU A 277 -2.47 0.34 13.96
C LEU A 277 -3.15 0.62 12.61
N ASN A 278 -2.41 1.30 11.74
CA ASN A 278 -2.65 1.39 10.31
C ASN A 278 -1.58 0.60 9.55
N LEU A 279 -2.00 -0.15 8.54
CA LEU A 279 -1.12 -0.83 7.59
C LEU A 279 -1.20 -0.10 6.25
N SER A 280 -0.06 0.40 5.75
CA SER A 280 0.03 1.12 4.48
C SER A 280 1.15 0.61 3.57
N GLY A 281 1.22 1.17 2.36
CA GLY A 281 2.25 0.89 1.34
C GLY A 281 2.65 2.16 0.60
N HIS A 282 2.66 2.12 -0.73
CA HIS A 282 2.81 3.25 -1.68
C HIS A 282 4.19 3.92 -1.72
N VAL A 283 4.77 4.25 -0.55
CA VAL A 283 6.11 4.86 -0.45
C VAL A 283 7.24 3.85 -0.73
N HIS A 284 6.92 2.56 -0.85
CA HIS A 284 7.79 1.41 -1.13
C HIS A 284 8.93 1.12 -0.13
N ILE A 285 9.19 2.02 0.82
CA ILE A 285 10.17 1.82 1.89
C ILE A 285 9.55 1.10 3.08
N GLN A 286 10.38 0.37 3.82
CA GLN A 286 9.96 -0.18 5.12
C GLN A 286 10.18 0.86 6.20
N ASP A 287 9.11 1.42 6.75
CA ASP A 287 9.18 2.46 7.78
C ASP A 287 7.99 2.39 8.75
N ILE A 288 8.22 2.66 10.03
CA ILE A 288 7.16 2.68 11.05
C ILE A 288 7.08 4.07 11.67
N GLN A 289 5.96 4.76 11.48
CA GLN A 289 5.70 6.05 12.12
C GLN A 289 4.71 5.88 13.27
N LYS A 290 4.73 6.84 14.19
CA LYS A 290 3.75 6.89 15.27
C LYS A 290 3.36 8.31 15.59
N LYS A 291 2.13 8.47 16.07
CA LYS A 291 1.64 9.75 16.56
C LYS A 291 0.75 9.54 17.77
N THR A 292 0.93 10.38 18.79
CA THR A 292 0.09 10.42 19.98
C THR A 292 -0.86 11.61 19.90
N VAL A 293 -2.16 11.34 19.99
CA VAL A 293 -3.23 12.36 20.05
C VAL A 293 -4.08 12.06 21.28
N ASP A 294 -4.27 13.06 22.14
CA ASP A 294 -5.05 12.94 23.38
C ASP A 294 -4.69 11.71 24.25
N GLY A 295 -3.39 11.41 24.35
CA GLY A 295 -2.86 10.29 25.12
C GLY A 295 -2.96 8.92 24.45
N LYS A 296 -3.57 8.82 23.27
CA LYS A 296 -3.68 7.59 22.47
C LYS A 296 -2.67 7.58 21.35
N THR A 297 -1.94 6.49 21.19
CA THR A 297 -0.89 6.36 20.16
C THR A 297 -1.37 5.48 19.03
N ILE A 298 -1.25 5.98 17.80
CA ILE A 298 -1.44 5.22 16.57
C ILE A 298 -0.09 4.99 15.92
N PHE A 299 0.11 3.79 15.37
CA PHE A 299 1.24 3.45 14.53
C PHE A 299 0.77 3.36 13.07
N ASP A 300 1.56 3.90 12.15
CA ASP A 300 1.43 3.66 10.71
C ASP A 300 2.62 2.83 10.27
N VAL A 301 2.36 1.66 9.72
CA VAL A 301 3.39 0.75 9.22
C VAL A 301 3.32 0.75 7.71
N ALA A 302 4.25 1.45 7.07
CA ALA A 302 4.50 1.35 5.65
C ALA A 302 5.37 0.11 5.40
N THR A 303 4.75 -0.94 4.87
CA THR A 303 5.48 -2.15 4.47
C THR A 303 6.16 -1.90 3.13
N SER A 304 7.42 -2.31 2.98
CA SER A 304 8.15 -2.12 1.72
C SER A 304 7.49 -2.85 0.54
N SER A 305 7.70 -2.32 -0.66
CA SER A 305 7.14 -2.91 -1.88
C SER A 305 7.65 -4.32 -2.10
N MET A 306 6.73 -5.27 -2.32
CA MET A 306 7.10 -6.64 -2.66
C MET A 306 7.83 -6.72 -4.01
N ALA A 307 7.60 -5.78 -4.93
CA ALA A 307 8.27 -5.74 -6.23
C ALA A 307 9.76 -5.33 -6.16
N MET A 308 10.25 -4.89 -4.99
CA MET A 308 11.60 -4.35 -4.81
C MET A 308 12.40 -5.12 -3.75
N TYR A 309 13.73 -5.03 -3.79
CA TYR A 309 14.57 -5.64 -2.74
C TYR A 309 14.18 -5.06 -1.37
N PRO A 310 13.92 -5.91 -0.35
CA PRO A 310 14.27 -7.33 -0.25
C PRO A 310 13.09 -8.32 -0.41
N GLN A 311 12.03 -7.94 -1.13
CA GLN A 311 10.79 -8.70 -1.30
C GLN A 311 10.17 -9.01 0.07
N GLN A 312 9.88 -7.94 0.81
CA GLN A 312 9.37 -8.02 2.19
C GLN A 312 7.83 -8.04 2.22
N TYR A 313 7.31 -8.59 3.30
CA TYR A 313 5.90 -8.51 3.68
C TYR A 313 5.79 -8.42 5.20
N GLY A 314 4.70 -7.85 5.69
CA GLY A 314 4.40 -7.69 7.11
C GLY A 314 3.78 -8.94 7.71
N VAL A 315 4.20 -9.32 8.92
CA VAL A 315 3.54 -10.34 9.74
C VAL A 315 3.02 -9.68 11.00
N ILE A 316 1.70 -9.57 11.09
CA ILE A 316 0.99 -9.04 12.25
C ILE A 316 0.48 -10.23 13.06
N GLN A 317 0.67 -10.19 14.38
CA GLN A 317 0.12 -11.18 15.29
C GLN A 317 -0.68 -10.47 16.37
N TYR A 318 -1.96 -10.79 16.47
CA TYR A 318 -2.79 -10.50 17.63
C TYR A 318 -2.75 -11.69 18.58
N THR A 319 -2.50 -11.42 19.86
CA THR A 319 -2.59 -12.41 20.93
C THR A 319 -3.50 -11.86 22.03
N PRO A 320 -4.60 -12.56 22.37
CA PRO A 320 -5.51 -12.13 23.42
C PRO A 320 -4.80 -11.84 24.74
N ASN A 321 -5.11 -10.73 25.39
CA ASN A 321 -4.50 -10.24 26.64
C ASN A 321 -3.02 -9.82 26.53
N GLN A 322 -2.44 -9.80 25.32
CA GLN A 322 -1.08 -9.34 25.07
C GLN A 322 -1.03 -8.17 24.10
N GLY A 323 -1.90 -8.14 23.08
CA GLY A 323 -2.00 -7.09 22.09
C GLY A 323 -1.47 -7.50 20.73
N LEU A 324 -0.96 -6.53 19.97
CA LEU A 324 -0.46 -6.70 18.61
C LEU A 324 1.07 -6.71 18.57
N SER A 325 1.62 -7.46 17.63
CA SER A 325 3.00 -7.30 17.18
C SER A 325 3.08 -7.30 15.67
N TYR A 326 4.09 -6.61 15.14
CA TYR A 326 4.45 -6.59 13.73
C TYR A 326 5.92 -6.98 13.59
N LYS A 327 6.23 -7.73 12.54
CA LYS A 327 7.59 -7.92 12.07
C LYS A 327 7.62 -8.11 10.56
N THR A 328 8.68 -7.67 9.92
CA THR A 328 8.90 -8.01 8.50
C THR A 328 9.30 -9.48 8.33
N ALA A 329 8.86 -10.08 7.24
CA ALA A 329 9.38 -11.34 6.69
C ALA A 329 9.73 -11.14 5.21
N ARG A 330 10.43 -12.10 4.61
CA ARG A 330 10.83 -12.06 3.19
C ARG A 330 10.22 -13.23 2.43
N VAL A 331 9.92 -12.99 1.15
CA VAL A 331 9.53 -14.04 0.21
C VAL A 331 10.72 -14.96 -0.07
N ASP A 332 10.55 -16.27 0.08
CA ASP A 332 11.59 -17.26 -0.21
C ASP A 332 11.55 -17.71 -1.69
N VAL A 333 11.96 -16.80 -2.58
CA VAL A 333 12.01 -17.05 -4.03
C VAL A 333 12.97 -18.21 -4.37
N GLU A 334 14.06 -18.37 -3.62
CA GLU A 334 15.02 -19.45 -3.87
C GLU A 334 14.41 -20.82 -3.52
N LYS A 335 13.63 -20.91 -2.44
CA LYS A 335 12.87 -22.12 -2.13
C LYS A 335 11.85 -22.42 -3.22
N TYR A 336 11.10 -21.42 -3.67
CA TYR A 336 10.18 -21.58 -4.80
C TYR A 336 10.88 -22.07 -6.06
N ALA A 337 12.05 -21.50 -6.39
CA ALA A 337 12.86 -21.91 -7.54
C ALA A 337 13.31 -23.38 -7.44
N ARG A 338 13.71 -23.84 -6.24
CA ARG A 338 14.06 -25.24 -6.00
C ARG A 338 12.83 -26.16 -6.10
N ASP A 339 11.73 -25.78 -5.48
CA ASP A 339 10.49 -26.58 -5.45
C ASP A 339 9.88 -26.75 -6.85
N THR A 340 10.06 -25.74 -7.72
CA THR A 340 9.61 -25.77 -9.12
C THR A 340 10.67 -26.29 -10.10
N ASN A 341 11.82 -26.77 -9.60
CA ASN A 341 12.94 -27.26 -10.40
C ASN A 341 13.49 -26.25 -11.42
N SER A 342 13.41 -24.96 -11.12
CA SER A 342 13.98 -23.89 -11.95
C SER A 342 15.47 -24.13 -12.22
N LYS A 343 15.89 -23.76 -13.43
CA LYS A 343 17.30 -23.78 -13.86
C LYS A 343 17.89 -22.39 -14.00
N ASP A 344 17.10 -21.36 -13.69
CA ASP A 344 17.56 -19.98 -13.73
C ASP A 344 18.48 -19.70 -12.53
N PRO A 345 19.77 -19.38 -12.76
CA PRO A 345 20.70 -19.08 -11.68
C PRO A 345 20.30 -17.85 -10.87
N ASN A 346 19.60 -16.87 -11.47
CA ASN A 346 19.12 -15.70 -10.74
C ASN A 346 18.01 -16.10 -9.76
N LEU A 347 17.08 -16.98 -10.14
CA LEU A 347 16.03 -17.46 -9.23
C LEU A 347 16.59 -18.38 -8.13
N LEU A 348 17.62 -19.18 -8.44
CA LEU A 348 18.29 -20.05 -7.45
C LEU A 348 19.16 -19.29 -6.44
N HIS A 349 19.55 -18.05 -6.77
CA HIS A 349 20.35 -17.14 -5.95
C HIS A 349 19.67 -15.76 -5.82
N PHE A 350 18.35 -15.78 -5.71
CA PHE A 350 17.51 -14.60 -5.91
C PHE A 350 17.78 -13.49 -4.91
N GLN A 351 18.09 -13.80 -3.65
CA GLN A 351 18.35 -12.75 -2.66
C GLN A 351 19.59 -11.94 -3.02
N GLN A 352 20.64 -12.59 -3.54
CA GLN A 352 21.84 -11.90 -4.00
C GLN A 352 21.57 -11.14 -5.30
N TYR A 353 20.89 -11.77 -6.28
CA TYR A 353 20.49 -11.11 -7.52
C TYR A 353 19.66 -9.84 -7.27
N SER A 354 18.63 -9.95 -6.43
CA SER A 354 17.71 -8.86 -6.11
C SER A 354 18.43 -7.70 -5.42
N LYS A 355 19.35 -8.02 -4.50
CA LYS A 355 20.21 -7.03 -3.84
C LYS A 355 21.10 -6.30 -4.85
N ASP A 356 21.75 -7.02 -5.75
CA ASP A 356 22.64 -6.43 -6.76
C ASP A 356 21.86 -5.59 -7.77
N TYR A 357 20.67 -6.04 -8.19
CA TYR A 357 19.78 -5.29 -9.06
C TYR A 357 19.39 -3.94 -8.44
N PHE A 358 18.90 -3.96 -7.19
CA PHE A 358 18.50 -2.74 -6.49
C PHE A 358 19.69 -1.82 -6.19
N GLY A 359 20.83 -2.39 -5.79
CA GLY A 359 22.07 -1.65 -5.56
C GLY A 359 22.53 -0.91 -6.82
N GLN A 360 22.56 -1.61 -7.96
CA GLN A 360 22.90 -1.02 -9.25
C GLN A 360 21.91 0.08 -9.66
N PHE A 361 20.60 -0.15 -9.50
CA PHE A 361 19.58 0.87 -9.75
C PHE A 361 19.82 2.13 -8.92
N SER A 362 19.99 1.98 -7.61
CA SER A 362 20.22 3.10 -6.69
C SER A 362 21.51 3.86 -7.03
N TYR A 363 22.60 3.12 -7.27
CA TYR A 363 23.87 3.70 -7.66
C TYR A 363 23.74 4.48 -8.97
N THR A 364 23.21 3.87 -10.04
CA THR A 364 23.07 4.49 -11.35
C THR A 364 22.16 5.72 -11.33
N LYS A 365 21.07 5.70 -10.55
CA LYS A 365 20.20 6.86 -10.39
C LYS A 365 20.94 8.03 -9.76
N SER A 366 21.61 7.80 -8.63
CA SER A 366 22.39 8.84 -7.95
C SER A 366 23.54 9.36 -8.81
N LEU A 367 24.26 8.45 -9.48
CA LEU A 367 25.35 8.74 -10.39
C LEU A 367 24.87 9.64 -11.55
N SER A 368 23.76 9.29 -12.20
CA SER A 368 23.20 10.03 -13.32
C SER A 368 22.75 11.44 -12.91
N GLU A 369 22.06 11.58 -11.77
CA GLU A 369 21.63 12.88 -11.26
C GLU A 369 22.81 13.78 -10.87
N LEU A 370 23.87 13.21 -10.29
CA LEU A 370 25.09 13.94 -9.95
C LEU A 370 25.89 14.35 -11.19
N PHE A 371 26.04 13.46 -12.17
CA PHE A 371 26.72 13.78 -13.44
C PHE A 371 25.98 14.85 -14.22
N GLN A 372 24.65 14.80 -14.30
CA GLN A 372 23.85 15.81 -15.00
C GLN A 372 24.02 17.22 -14.41
N LYS A 373 24.36 17.34 -13.12
CA LYS A 373 24.67 18.64 -12.50
C LYS A 373 26.01 19.20 -12.96
N GLY A 374 26.98 18.37 -13.35
CA GLY A 374 28.29 18.79 -13.85
C GLY A 374 29.14 19.58 -12.85
N LYS A 375 28.92 19.38 -11.53
CA LYS A 375 29.53 20.18 -10.45
C LYS A 375 30.67 19.50 -9.69
N TYR A 376 30.81 18.19 -9.82
CA TYR A 376 31.69 17.38 -8.98
C TYR A 376 32.69 16.62 -9.85
N ASP A 377 33.86 16.31 -9.29
CA ASP A 377 34.84 15.44 -9.94
C ASP A 377 34.24 14.04 -10.16
N PRO A 378 34.51 13.36 -11.30
CA PRO A 378 34.01 12.01 -11.53
C PRO A 378 34.27 11.01 -10.40
N ASP A 379 35.45 11.04 -9.78
CA ASP A 379 35.80 10.14 -8.67
C ASP A 379 34.98 10.46 -7.40
N ASP A 380 34.65 11.73 -7.19
CA ASP A 380 33.76 12.17 -6.10
C ASP A 380 32.31 11.73 -6.36
N VAL A 381 31.84 11.84 -7.61
CA VAL A 381 30.50 11.40 -8.02
C VAL A 381 30.31 9.91 -7.78
N GLU A 382 31.30 9.08 -8.12
CA GLU A 382 31.25 7.63 -7.86
C GLU A 382 31.18 7.31 -6.36
N GLN A 383 31.99 7.98 -5.54
CA GLN A 383 31.97 7.81 -4.08
C GLN A 383 30.63 8.23 -3.47
N MET A 384 30.09 9.37 -3.90
CA MET A 384 28.78 9.85 -3.47
C MET A 384 27.66 8.88 -3.85
N ALA A 385 27.66 8.37 -5.08
CA ALA A 385 26.68 7.40 -5.56
C ALA A 385 26.76 6.07 -4.78
N LYS A 386 27.97 5.60 -4.42
CA LYS A 386 28.14 4.38 -3.61
C LYS A 386 27.65 4.54 -2.18
N THR A 387 27.85 5.71 -1.57
CA THR A 387 27.27 6.02 -0.27
C THR A 387 25.74 6.11 -0.35
N MET A 388 25.17 6.67 -1.43
CA MET A 388 23.72 6.72 -1.64
C MET A 388 23.11 5.31 -1.78
N GLU A 389 23.75 4.41 -2.52
CA GLU A 389 23.38 2.98 -2.59
C GLU A 389 23.27 2.35 -1.19
N THR A 390 24.28 2.59 -0.35
CA THR A 390 24.31 2.06 1.02
C THR A 390 23.18 2.63 1.88
N ALA A 391 22.92 3.93 1.76
CA ALA A 391 21.81 4.57 2.46
C ALA A 391 20.45 4.02 1.99
N ASN A 392 20.26 3.83 0.68
CA ASN A 392 19.01 3.30 0.13
C ASN A 392 18.74 1.86 0.54
N PHE A 393 19.76 1.01 0.71
CA PHE A 393 19.52 -0.31 1.32
C PHE A 393 18.90 -0.20 2.71
N ALA A 394 19.40 0.69 3.57
CA ALA A 394 18.84 0.90 4.90
C ALA A 394 17.42 1.48 4.87
N TYR A 395 17.15 2.35 3.89
CA TYR A 395 15.86 3.03 3.77
C TYR A 395 14.77 2.08 3.26
N PHE A 396 15.04 1.35 2.18
CA PHE A 396 14.04 0.46 1.57
C PHE A 396 13.80 -0.82 2.37
N THR A 397 14.84 -1.36 3.03
CA THR A 397 14.71 -2.60 3.82
C THR A 397 14.28 -2.39 5.26
N GLY A 398 14.40 -1.15 5.77
CA GLY A 398 14.28 -0.82 7.19
C GLY A 398 15.47 -1.29 8.04
N ASP A 399 16.41 -2.07 7.48
CA ASP A 399 17.57 -2.60 8.19
C ASP A 399 18.66 -1.54 8.33
N LYS A 400 18.73 -0.91 9.51
CA LYS A 400 19.72 0.13 9.78
C LYS A 400 21.15 -0.40 9.90
N GLY A 401 21.36 -1.72 9.89
CA GLY A 401 22.68 -2.34 9.83
C GLY A 401 23.50 -1.90 8.61
N PHE A 402 22.84 -1.56 7.50
CA PHE A 402 23.50 -1.01 6.31
C PHE A 402 24.16 0.35 6.55
N LEU A 403 23.71 1.13 7.55
CA LEU A 403 24.27 2.45 7.86
C LEU A 403 25.50 2.39 8.76
N LYS A 404 25.96 1.19 9.13
CA LYS A 404 27.14 1.04 10.00
C LYS A 404 28.34 1.77 9.41
N ASP A 405 28.89 2.70 10.18
CA ASP A 405 30.06 3.53 9.81
C ASP A 405 29.86 4.43 8.58
N ILE A 406 28.63 4.64 8.08
CA ILE A 406 28.38 5.45 6.87
C ILE A 406 28.89 6.88 7.01
N GLU A 407 28.80 7.46 8.21
CA GLU A 407 29.30 8.81 8.53
C GLU A 407 30.83 8.95 8.37
N LYS A 408 31.57 7.84 8.39
CA LYS A 408 33.02 7.79 8.18
C LYS A 408 33.40 7.60 6.71
N SER A 409 32.42 7.35 5.82
CA SER A 409 32.70 7.12 4.41
C SER A 409 33.11 8.43 3.70
N PRO A 410 34.09 8.37 2.78
CA PRO A 410 34.46 9.53 1.97
C PRO A 410 33.28 10.15 1.22
N GLY A 411 32.42 9.31 0.63
CA GLY A 411 31.22 9.76 -0.10
C GLY A 411 30.22 10.50 0.80
N TYR A 412 30.05 10.13 2.06
CA TYR A 412 29.20 10.89 2.98
C TYR A 412 29.80 12.28 3.29
N ALA A 413 31.11 12.36 3.51
CA ALA A 413 31.78 13.65 3.71
C ALA A 413 31.66 14.58 2.48
N LEU A 414 31.58 14.01 1.27
CA LEU A 414 31.28 14.75 0.04
C LEU A 414 29.82 15.22 0.01
N TRP A 415 28.85 14.37 0.36
CA TRP A 415 27.44 14.75 0.50
C TRP A 415 27.24 15.92 1.48
N GLN A 416 27.95 15.93 2.61
CA GLN A 416 27.88 17.04 3.59
C GLN A 416 28.38 18.39 3.05
N LYS A 417 29.18 18.38 1.99
CA LYS A 417 29.71 19.59 1.33
C LYS A 417 28.94 19.95 0.06
N ALA A 418 28.03 19.08 -0.39
CA ALA A 418 27.36 19.20 -1.67
C ALA A 418 26.19 20.18 -1.59
N ASP A 419 26.20 21.20 -2.45
CA ASP A 419 25.05 22.08 -2.73
C ASP A 419 24.00 21.35 -3.58
N GLY A 420 23.23 20.47 -2.94
CA GLY A 420 22.18 19.67 -3.55
C GLY A 420 20.99 19.48 -2.63
N GLU A 421 20.07 20.45 -2.60
CA GLU A 421 19.04 20.50 -1.56
C GLU A 421 18.23 19.22 -1.37
N PHE A 422 17.77 18.55 -2.44
CA PHE A 422 16.99 17.32 -2.27
C PHE A 422 17.85 16.12 -1.86
N LEU A 423 18.82 15.69 -2.69
CA LEU A 423 19.61 14.49 -2.44
C LEU A 423 20.46 14.56 -1.16
N THR A 424 20.99 15.73 -0.82
CA THR A 424 21.72 15.94 0.44
C THR A 424 20.78 15.82 1.62
N LYS A 425 19.60 16.47 1.60
CA LYS A 425 18.59 16.30 2.67
C LYS A 425 18.13 14.85 2.76
N TYR A 426 17.99 14.17 1.63
CA TYR A 426 17.52 12.78 1.55
C TYR A 426 18.47 11.82 2.25
N ILE A 427 19.76 11.85 1.90
CA ILE A 427 20.74 10.98 2.55
C ILE A 427 20.91 11.33 4.03
N ASP A 428 20.87 12.62 4.39
CA ASP A 428 20.93 13.07 5.78
C ASP A 428 19.77 12.52 6.60
N THR A 429 18.55 12.57 6.09
CA THR A 429 17.36 12.06 6.78
C THR A 429 17.47 10.56 7.03
N ILE A 430 18.00 9.79 6.07
CA ILE A 430 18.25 8.36 6.26
C ILE A 430 19.28 8.13 7.37
N VAL A 431 20.42 8.83 7.33
CA VAL A 431 21.52 8.65 8.29
C VAL A 431 21.16 9.11 9.70
N LYS A 432 20.35 10.19 9.83
CA LYS A 432 19.83 10.68 11.11
C LYS A 432 18.91 9.65 11.79
N ASN A 433 18.19 8.84 11.01
CA ASN A 433 17.25 7.84 11.51
C ASN A 433 17.87 6.44 11.69
N ARG A 434 19.20 6.32 11.78
CA ARG A 434 19.92 5.04 11.91
C ARG A 434 19.60 4.22 13.18
N ASP A 435 19.07 4.84 14.22
CA ASP A 435 18.74 4.16 15.48
C ASP A 435 17.24 3.79 15.56
N LYS A 436 16.46 4.14 14.53
CA LYS A 436 15.02 3.83 14.45
C LYS A 436 14.82 2.35 14.09
N ASN A 437 13.92 1.67 14.80
CA ASN A 437 13.49 0.33 14.46
C ASN A 437 12.25 0.38 13.55
N ASP A 438 12.43 -0.01 12.29
CA ASP A 438 11.37 -0.02 11.27
C ASP A 438 10.94 -1.44 10.88
N VAL A 439 11.56 -2.48 11.46
CA VAL A 439 11.34 -3.88 11.05
C VAL A 439 10.52 -4.69 12.05
N SER A 440 10.28 -4.15 13.26
CA SER A 440 9.43 -4.77 14.26
C SER A 440 8.78 -3.75 15.20
N LEU A 441 7.60 -4.12 15.71
CA LEU A 441 6.81 -3.31 16.62
C LEU A 441 6.02 -4.22 17.58
N VAL A 442 5.84 -3.78 18.82
CA VAL A 442 4.95 -4.41 19.80
C VAL A 442 4.03 -3.34 20.36
N ILE A 443 2.72 -3.57 20.26
CA ILE A 443 1.66 -2.70 20.78
C ILE A 443 0.92 -3.48 21.86
N PRO A 444 1.21 -3.24 23.15
CA PRO A 444 0.54 -3.96 24.23
C PRO A 444 -0.95 -3.60 24.26
N GLU A 445 -1.78 -4.57 24.63
CA GLU A 445 -3.20 -4.32 24.87
C GLU A 445 -3.37 -3.33 26.03
N SER A 446 -4.26 -2.36 25.86
CA SER A 446 -4.54 -1.36 26.90
C SER A 446 -5.39 -2.03 27.98
N ARG A 447 -4.91 -2.01 29.23
CA ARG A 447 -5.62 -2.57 30.40
C ARG A 447 -6.78 -1.71 30.87
#